data_AF-A0A2T2SF70-F1
#
_entry.id   AF-A0A2T2SF70-F1
#
_cell.length_a   1.000
_cell.length_b   1.000
_cell.length_c   1.000
_cell.angle_alpha   90.00
_cell.angle_beta   90.00
_cell.angle_gamma   90.00
#
_symmetry.space_group_name_H-M   'P 1'
#
loop_
_entity.id
_entity.type
_entity.pdbx_description
1 polymer ?
#
loop_
_entity_poly.entity_id
_entity_poly.type
_entity_poly.pdbx_seq_one_letter_code
_entity_poly.pdbx_strand_id
1 'polypeptide(L)'
;MNVTVKQTYTDQEIILDYHKYVECTFEECTIVYHGNGPTAADECQFQDCRFDFRASASSTFSTLRSFFHGGLEEVATDVLASIVAPDENASPLRVLEQGGQARLLLDLGRVDPDDFSPNGQHGTS
;
A
#
# COMPACT_ATOMS: atom_id res chain seq x y z
N MET A 1 18.40 -4.87 6.03
CA MET A 1 17.58 -3.82 6.66
C MET A 1 18.31 -3.39 7.93
N ASN A 2 18.63 -2.11 8.06
CA ASN A 2 19.32 -1.53 9.21
C ASN A 2 18.31 -1.26 10.33
N VAL A 3 18.68 -1.47 11.59
CA VAL A 3 17.80 -1.24 12.73
C VAL A 3 18.33 -0.09 13.58
N THR A 4 17.47 0.87 13.90
CA THR A 4 17.77 2.00 14.78
C THR A 4 16.76 2.06 15.92
N VAL A 5 17.24 2.30 17.14
CA VAL A 5 16.44 2.22 18.36
C VAL A 5 16.63 3.48 19.21
N LYS A 6 15.53 4.04 19.74
CA LYS A 6 15.52 5.15 20.72
C LYS A 6 16.31 6.37 20.28
N GLN A 7 16.11 6.81 19.04
CA GLN A 7 16.71 8.03 18.51
C GLN A 7 15.65 9.10 18.27
N THR A 8 16.08 10.36 18.39
CA THR A 8 15.27 11.53 18.02
C THR A 8 15.89 12.22 16.81
N TYR A 9 15.06 12.53 15.83
CA TYR A 9 15.42 13.30 14.65
C TYR A 9 14.55 14.56 14.57
N THR A 10 15.14 15.70 14.22
CA THR A 10 14.45 16.99 14.16
C THR A 10 14.86 17.76 12.91
N ASP A 11 13.89 18.22 12.11
CA ASP A 11 14.09 19.01 10.88
C ASP A 11 15.06 18.32 9.88
N GLN A 12 14.81 17.04 9.58
CA GLN A 12 15.64 16.25 8.67
C GLN A 12 14.83 15.54 7.60
N GLU A 13 15.48 15.25 6.48
CA GLU A 13 14.98 14.27 5.52
C GLU A 13 15.40 12.86 5.96
N ILE A 14 14.43 11.99 6.26
CA ILE A 14 14.63 10.62 6.74
C ILE A 14 14.22 9.64 5.65
N ILE A 15 15.17 8.87 5.15
CA ILE A 15 14.90 7.83 4.14
C ILE A 15 14.52 6.52 4.85
N LEU A 16 13.34 6.01 4.52
CA LEU A 16 12.78 4.79 5.10
C LEU A 16 13.32 3.50 4.48
N ASP A 17 13.68 3.53 3.20
CA ASP A 17 14.10 2.35 2.45
C ASP A 17 15.24 1.62 3.15
N TYR A 18 15.07 0.32 3.36
CA TYR A 18 16.02 -0.56 4.06
C TYR A 18 16.27 -0.24 5.53
N HIS A 19 15.42 0.56 6.19
CA HIS A 19 15.53 0.87 7.62
C HIS A 19 14.32 0.37 8.42
N LYS A 20 14.58 -0.13 9.64
CA LYS A 20 13.60 -0.35 10.70
C LYS A 20 13.92 0.58 11.87
N TYR A 21 12.93 1.34 12.31
CA TYR A 21 13.02 2.19 13.50
C TYR A 21 12.19 1.59 14.64
N VAL A 22 12.70 1.65 15.86
CA VAL A 22 12.03 1.13 17.08
C VAL A 22 12.10 2.20 18.18
N GLU A 23 10.96 2.56 18.75
CA GLU A 23 10.86 3.54 19.85
C GLU A 23 11.57 4.88 19.51
N CYS A 24 11.54 5.31 18.23
CA CYS A 24 12.18 6.55 17.77
C CYS A 24 11.16 7.70 17.69
N THR A 25 11.65 8.93 17.77
CA THR A 25 10.85 10.15 17.60
C THR A 25 11.36 10.95 16.41
N PHE A 26 10.44 11.38 15.55
CA PHE A 26 10.70 12.26 14.41
C PHE A 26 9.88 13.53 14.58
N GLU A 27 10.54 14.69 14.53
CA GLU A 27 9.92 16.00 14.75
C GLU A 27 10.21 16.89 13.55
N GLU A 28 9.18 17.47 12.94
CA GLU A 28 9.33 18.40 11.80
C GLU A 28 10.10 17.80 10.61
N CYS A 29 10.15 16.47 10.51
CA CYS A 29 10.95 15.79 9.50
C CYS A 29 10.18 15.60 8.18
N THR A 30 10.93 15.48 7.08
CA THR A 30 10.40 14.93 5.83
C THR A 30 10.75 13.45 5.75
N ILE A 31 9.74 12.58 5.83
CA ILE A 31 9.88 11.14 5.78
C ILE A 31 9.73 10.67 4.32
N VAL A 32 10.78 10.08 3.76
CA VAL A 32 10.84 9.72 2.35
C VAL A 32 10.82 8.21 2.17
N TYR A 33 9.93 7.72 1.30
CA TYR A 33 9.90 6.33 0.85
C TYR A 33 9.97 6.25 -0.68
N HIS A 34 10.98 5.56 -1.21
CA HIS A 34 11.17 5.39 -2.65
C HIS A 34 10.54 4.10 -3.20
N GLY A 35 10.31 3.10 -2.35
CA GLY A 35 9.83 1.79 -2.81
C GLY A 35 10.95 0.84 -3.26
N ASN A 36 12.17 1.03 -2.78
CA ASN A 36 13.33 0.23 -3.17
C ASN A 36 13.55 -0.99 -2.25
N GLY A 37 13.02 -0.95 -1.03
CA GLY A 37 13.26 -1.99 -0.05
C GLY A 37 12.26 -2.03 1.10
N PRO A 38 12.38 -3.06 1.96
CA PRO A 38 11.56 -3.15 3.15
C PRO A 38 11.85 -1.97 4.09
N THR A 39 10.81 -1.52 4.78
CA THR A 39 10.90 -0.54 5.85
C THR A 39 9.92 -0.90 6.97
N ALA A 40 10.21 -0.48 8.20
CA ALA A 40 9.31 -0.66 9.33
C ALA A 40 9.50 0.45 10.38
N ALA A 41 8.44 0.81 11.08
CA ALA A 41 8.49 1.66 12.26
C ALA A 41 7.65 0.99 13.35
N ASP A 42 8.26 0.80 14.51
CA ASP A 42 7.69 0.07 15.64
C ASP A 42 7.72 0.98 16.86
N GLU A 43 6.57 1.24 17.47
CA GLU A 43 6.43 2.16 18.61
C GLU A 43 7.07 3.55 18.40
N CYS A 44 7.15 4.03 17.15
CA CYS A 44 7.74 5.32 16.81
C CYS A 44 6.70 6.45 16.84
N GLN A 45 7.16 7.67 17.11
CA GLN A 45 6.34 8.89 17.08
C GLN A 45 6.76 9.78 15.92
N PHE A 46 5.78 10.25 15.14
CA PHE A 46 5.99 11.21 14.05
C PHE A 46 5.19 12.47 14.37
N GLN A 47 5.87 13.55 14.73
CA GLN A 47 5.30 14.82 15.16
C GLN A 47 5.59 15.86 14.07
N ASP A 48 4.55 16.49 13.53
CA ASP A 48 4.65 17.52 12.48
C ASP A 48 5.50 17.11 11.26
N CYS A 49 5.54 15.81 10.96
CA CYS A 49 6.30 15.27 9.85
C CYS A 49 5.49 15.29 8.55
N ARG A 50 6.17 15.54 7.43
CA ARG A 50 5.62 15.36 6.08
C ARG A 50 6.07 14.03 5.51
N PHE A 51 5.15 13.25 4.94
CA PHE A 51 5.51 12.05 4.17
C PHE A 51 5.60 12.35 2.68
N ASP A 52 6.67 11.86 2.04
CA ASP A 52 6.96 12.06 0.62
C ASP A 52 7.28 10.73 -0.06
N PHE A 53 6.42 10.32 -0.99
CA PHE A 53 6.54 9.07 -1.72
C PHE A 53 7.13 9.33 -3.10
N ARG A 54 8.32 8.79 -3.34
CA ARG A 54 9.13 9.05 -4.53
C ARG A 54 9.31 7.79 -5.37
N ALA A 55 9.81 7.95 -6.60
CA ALA A 55 10.18 6.84 -7.48
C ALA A 55 9.08 5.76 -7.62
N SER A 56 9.44 4.49 -7.39
CA SER A 56 8.53 3.34 -7.53
C SER A 56 7.30 3.47 -6.62
N ALA A 57 7.45 3.99 -5.40
CA ALA A 57 6.31 4.23 -4.52
C ALA A 57 5.33 5.23 -5.13
N SER A 58 5.81 6.35 -5.69
CA SER A 58 4.97 7.35 -6.36
C SER A 58 4.19 6.77 -7.55
N SER A 59 4.84 5.91 -8.34
CA SER A 59 4.20 5.21 -9.47
C SER A 59 3.07 4.28 -9.01
N THR A 60 3.24 3.58 -7.89
CA THR A 60 2.19 2.75 -7.28
C THR A 60 0.97 3.58 -6.90
N PHE A 61 1.16 4.70 -6.19
CA PHE A 61 0.05 5.58 -5.82
C PHE A 61 -0.64 6.20 -7.04
N SER A 62 0.12 6.57 -8.06
CA SER A 62 -0.43 7.08 -9.33
C SER A 62 -1.28 6.03 -10.03
N THR A 63 -0.88 4.76 -9.96
CA THR A 63 -1.64 3.63 -10.52
C THR A 63 -2.94 3.42 -9.75
N LEU A 64 -2.88 3.31 -8.42
CA LEU A 64 -4.08 3.15 -7.57
C LEU A 64 -5.06 4.31 -7.76
N ARG A 65 -4.56 5.54 -7.85
CA ARG A 65 -5.40 6.72 -8.16
C ARG A 65 -6.06 6.61 -9.53
N SER A 66 -5.34 6.10 -10.54
CA SER A 66 -5.91 5.89 -11.87
C SER A 66 -7.00 4.83 -11.85
N PHE A 67 -6.89 3.80 -11.00
CA PHE A 67 -7.94 2.80 -10.82
C PHE A 67 -9.20 3.37 -10.18
N PHE A 68 -9.04 4.17 -9.11
CA PHE A 68 -10.16 4.88 -8.48
C PHE A 68 -10.96 5.73 -9.47
N HIS A 69 -10.30 6.45 -10.37
CA HIS A 69 -10.97 7.33 -11.32
C HIS A 69 -11.26 6.70 -12.69
N GLY A 70 -10.77 5.48 -12.92
CA GLY A 70 -10.77 4.81 -14.22
C GLY A 70 -11.76 3.65 -14.34
N GLY A 71 -12.63 3.44 -13.33
CA GLY A 71 -13.60 2.35 -13.31
C GLY A 71 -13.07 1.03 -12.73
N LEU A 72 -11.95 1.06 -11.99
CA LEU A 72 -11.38 -0.09 -11.27
C LEU A 72 -11.32 0.19 -9.76
N GLU A 73 -12.29 0.93 -9.24
CA GLU A 73 -12.34 1.36 -7.85
C GLU A 73 -12.34 0.19 -6.86
N GLU A 74 -13.07 -0.88 -7.17
CA GLU A 74 -13.11 -2.10 -6.35
C GLU A 74 -11.71 -2.69 -6.19
N VAL A 75 -10.95 -2.83 -7.29
CA VAL A 75 -9.56 -3.31 -7.28
C VAL A 75 -8.65 -2.47 -6.39
N ALA A 76 -8.77 -1.14 -6.47
CA ALA A 76 -7.95 -0.24 -5.66
C ALA A 76 -8.31 -0.34 -4.17
N THR A 77 -9.61 -0.43 -3.87
CA THR A 77 -10.15 -0.59 -2.52
C THR A 77 -9.69 -1.90 -1.90
N ASP A 78 -9.76 -2.97 -2.67
CA ASP A 78 -9.30 -4.31 -2.33
C ASP A 78 -7.82 -4.37 -1.95
N VAL A 79 -6.97 -3.74 -2.76
CA VAL A 79 -5.53 -3.61 -2.45
C VAL A 79 -5.34 -2.89 -1.11
N LEU A 80 -6.04 -1.78 -0.88
CA LEU A 80 -5.94 -1.04 0.38
C LEU A 80 -6.49 -1.85 1.56
N ALA A 81 -7.60 -2.57 1.38
CA ALA A 81 -8.20 -3.41 2.40
C ALA A 81 -7.24 -4.52 2.85
N SER A 82 -6.51 -5.12 1.91
CA SER A 82 -5.51 -6.15 2.21
C SER A 82 -4.33 -5.65 3.07
N ILE A 83 -4.09 -4.33 3.11
CA ILE A 83 -3.06 -3.70 3.96
C ILE A 83 -3.56 -3.59 5.41
N VAL A 84 -4.83 -3.26 5.62
CA VAL A 84 -5.41 -2.99 6.96
C VAL A 84 -5.87 -4.27 7.66
N ALA A 85 -6.32 -5.27 6.88
CA ALA A 85 -6.71 -6.58 7.37
C ALA A 85 -5.91 -7.65 6.61
N PRO A 86 -4.66 -7.94 7.02
CA PRO A 86 -3.84 -8.99 6.43
C PRO A 86 -4.33 -10.36 6.90
N ASP A 87 -5.59 -10.70 6.61
CA ASP A 87 -6.01 -12.10 6.61
C ASP A 87 -5.55 -12.70 5.28
N GLU A 88 -4.69 -13.71 5.35
CA GLU A 88 -4.15 -14.40 4.18
C GLU A 88 -5.26 -15.06 3.32
N ASN A 89 -6.46 -15.25 3.88
CA ASN A 89 -7.63 -15.70 3.14
C ASN A 89 -8.39 -14.57 2.41
N ALA A 90 -8.21 -13.31 2.84
CA ALA A 90 -8.96 -12.15 2.36
C ALA A 90 -8.22 -11.32 1.29
N SER A 91 -6.96 -11.63 0.98
CA SER A 91 -6.26 -10.91 -0.08
C SER A 91 -6.85 -11.28 -1.45
N PRO A 92 -7.36 -10.30 -2.22
CA PRO A 92 -7.92 -10.53 -3.55
C PRO A 92 -6.80 -10.76 -4.57
N LEU A 93 -5.55 -10.44 -4.24
CA LEU A 93 -4.40 -10.76 -5.09
C LEU A 93 -3.86 -12.14 -4.76
N ARG A 94 -4.00 -13.08 -5.70
CA ARG A 94 -3.48 -14.44 -5.58
C ARG A 94 -2.43 -14.71 -6.65
N VAL A 95 -1.34 -15.37 -6.27
CA VAL A 95 -0.40 -15.92 -7.23
C VAL A 95 -0.81 -17.36 -7.53
N LEU A 96 -1.11 -17.65 -8.80
CA LEU A 96 -1.40 -18.99 -9.28
C LEU A 96 -0.25 -19.50 -10.11
N GLU A 97 0.29 -20.66 -9.74
CA GLU A 97 1.25 -21.39 -10.57
C GLU A 97 0.54 -22.55 -11.29
N GLN A 98 0.48 -22.47 -12.62
CA GLN A 98 0.00 -23.56 -13.46
C GLN A 98 1.00 -23.81 -14.59
N GLY A 99 1.47 -25.05 -14.71
CA GLY A 99 2.35 -25.47 -15.80
C GLY A 99 3.71 -24.75 -15.84
N GLY A 100 4.22 -24.29 -14.69
CA GLY A 100 5.50 -23.58 -14.61
C GLY A 100 5.44 -22.08 -14.94
N GLN A 101 4.23 -21.49 -14.98
CA GLN A 101 4.05 -20.04 -15.10
C GLN A 101 3.31 -19.49 -13.88
N ALA A 102 3.87 -18.44 -13.28
CA ALA A 102 3.20 -17.66 -12.25
C ALA A 102 2.30 -16.61 -12.89
N ARG A 103 1.04 -16.55 -12.46
CA ARG A 103 0.06 -15.53 -12.85
C ARG A 103 -0.42 -14.80 -11.61
N LEU A 104 -0.55 -13.49 -11.72
CA LEU A 104 -1.27 -12.69 -10.72
C LEU A 104 -2.76 -12.73 -11.08
N LEU A 105 -3.55 -13.32 -10.21
CA LEU A 105 -5.01 -13.37 -10.28
C LEU A 105 -5.57 -12.35 -9.31
N LEU A 106 -6.53 -11.55 -9.78
CA LEU A 106 -7.39 -10.75 -8.92
C LEU A 106 -8.70 -11.52 -8.71
N ASP A 107 -8.89 -12.02 -7.50
CA ASP A 107 -10.06 -12.76 -7.03
C ASP A 107 -11.09 -11.76 -6.48
N LEU A 108 -12.01 -11.32 -7.33
CA LEU A 108 -13.10 -10.38 -7.00
C LEU A 108 -14.25 -11.05 -6.21
N GLY A 109 -14.09 -12.31 -5.78
CA GLY A 109 -15.16 -13.05 -5.09
C GLY A 109 -16.34 -13.42 -5.99
N ARG A 110 -17.51 -13.69 -5.38
CA ARG A 110 -18.75 -13.97 -6.11
C ARG A 110 -19.38 -12.68 -6.60
N VAL A 111 -19.37 -12.50 -7.91
CA VAL A 111 -20.05 -11.43 -8.63
C VAL A 111 -21.49 -11.88 -8.92
N ASP A 112 -22.50 -11.19 -8.37
CA ASP A 112 -23.88 -11.37 -8.82
C ASP A 112 -24.05 -10.61 -10.16
N PRO A 113 -24.44 -11.27 -11.26
CA PRO A 113 -24.64 -10.61 -12.53
C PRO A 113 -25.67 -9.48 -12.48
N ASP A 114 -26.58 -9.49 -11.49
CA ASP A 114 -27.60 -8.46 -11.32
C ASP A 114 -27.08 -7.18 -10.62
N ASP A 115 -25.88 -7.22 -10.01
CA ASP A 115 -25.23 -6.05 -9.39
C ASP A 115 -24.65 -5.06 -10.43
N PHE A 116 -24.55 -5.50 -11.69
CA PHE A 116 -23.93 -4.76 -12.78
C PHE A 116 -24.96 -4.42 -13.85
N SER A 117 -25.11 -3.13 -14.13
CA SER A 117 -25.83 -2.70 -15.33
C SER A 117 -25.14 -3.24 -16.60
N PRO A 118 -25.83 -3.30 -17.76
CA PRO A 118 -25.24 -3.74 -19.03
C PRO A 118 -23.98 -2.96 -19.46
N ASN A 119 -23.73 -1.81 -18.83
CA ASN A 119 -22.57 -0.94 -19.06
C ASN A 119 -21.53 -1.00 -17.93
N GLY A 120 -21.61 -1.95 -16.99
CA GLY A 120 -20.61 -2.18 -15.95
C GLY A 120 -20.63 -1.18 -14.78
N GLN A 121 -21.69 -0.36 -14.64
CA GLN A 121 -21.87 0.48 -13.45
C GLN A 121 -22.62 -0.28 -12.35
N HIS A 122 -22.14 -0.14 -11.12
CA HIS A 122 -22.77 -0.67 -9.91
C HIS A 122 -24.14 0.01 -9.71
N GLY A 123 -25.21 -0.77 -9.67
CA GLY A 123 -26.55 -0.26 -9.44
C GLY A 123 -26.69 0.22 -8.00
N THR A 124 -26.73 1.54 -7.76
CA THR A 124 -27.06 2.07 -6.43
C THR A 124 -28.56 1.87 -6.18
N SER A 125 -28.91 1.01 -5.22
CA SER A 125 -30.20 1.09 -4.52
C SER A 125 -30.13 2.12 -3.41
#